data_AF-A0A959N750-F1
#
_entry.id   AF-A0A959N750-F1
#
_cell.length_a   1.000
_cell.length_b   1.000
_cell.length_c   1.000
_cell.angle_alpha   90.00
_cell.angle_beta   90.00
_cell.angle_gamma   90.00
#
_symmetry.space_group_name_H-M   'P 1'
#
loop_
_entity.id
_entity.type
_entity.pdbx_description
1 polymer ?
#
loop_
_entity_poly.entity_id
_entity_poly.type
_entity_poly.pdbx_seq_one_letter_code
_entity_poly.pdbx_strand_id
1 'polypeptide(L)'
;MTKLKNLHLILILAAVLLIALIGNKNALSQTNVTSQKNYSSIVYDNSNLASDNEKFHVTDVFVDYMLLKNSLSKGKMDDVILTTTTMIDVIADYRQYMSPDYLKDQKKFSRELAALKAKVNPSITLDEARKIFSSLNDHFMEYIKSYGMYNKTIYVLQCDDNKAYGNGFWMSDIKNDKRNPYTGENSGPECYKIKESWIFK
;
A
#
# COMPACT_ATOMS: atom_id res chain seq x y z
N MET A 1 -35.33 29.91 44.56
CA MET A 1 -33.85 29.76 44.61
C MET A 1 -33.41 28.54 43.80
N THR A 2 -33.58 28.55 42.47
CA THR A 2 -33.28 27.36 41.62
C THR A 2 -32.68 27.69 40.25
N LYS A 3 -32.45 28.97 39.93
CA LYS A 3 -31.88 29.37 38.63
C LYS A 3 -30.37 29.64 38.64
N LEU A 4 -29.71 29.63 39.80
CA LEU A 4 -28.28 29.95 39.91
C LEU A 4 -27.33 28.73 39.85
N LYS A 5 -27.86 27.49 39.84
CA LYS A 5 -27.04 26.27 39.80
C LYS A 5 -26.76 25.74 38.39
N ASN A 6 -27.47 26.22 37.37
CA ASN A 6 -27.28 25.77 35.98
C ASN A 6 -26.24 26.58 35.19
N LEU A 7 -25.74 27.70 35.73
CA LEU A 7 -24.75 28.54 35.02
C LEU A 7 -23.30 28.06 35.23
N HIS A 8 -23.02 27.36 36.34
CA HIS A 8 -21.67 26.80 36.60
C HIS A 8 -21.44 25.43 35.96
N LEU A 9 -22.49 24.71 35.55
CA LEU A 9 -22.34 23.44 34.84
C LEU A 9 -22.05 23.62 33.34
N ILE A 10 -22.44 24.76 32.75
CA ILE A 10 -22.24 25.04 31.32
C ILE A 10 -20.83 25.57 31.03
N LEU A 11 -20.18 26.22 32.00
CA LEU A 11 -18.81 26.75 31.85
C LEU A 11 -17.70 25.69 32.01
N ILE A 12 -17.98 24.54 32.63
CA ILE A 12 -17.00 23.45 32.79
C ILE A 12 -17.00 22.51 31.57
N LEU A 13 -18.13 22.39 30.84
CA LEU A 13 -18.16 21.59 29.61
C LEU A 13 -17.42 22.25 28.42
N ALA A 14 -17.25 23.58 28.43
CA ALA A 14 -16.57 24.29 27.35
C ALA A 14 -15.02 24.28 27.47
N ALA A 15 -14.47 23.91 28.61
CA ALA A 15 -13.02 23.87 28.84
C ALA A 15 -12.37 22.50 28.56
N VAL A 16 -13.16 21.44 28.36
CA VAL A 16 -12.67 20.09 28.06
C VAL A 16 -12.65 19.78 26.56
N LEU A 17 -13.19 20.68 25.71
CA LEU A 17 -13.35 20.44 24.27
C LEU A 17 -12.38 21.21 23.36
N LEU A 18 -11.23 21.68 23.87
CA LEU A 18 -10.25 22.42 23.07
C LEU A 18 -8.81 21.88 23.12
N ILE A 19 -8.63 20.59 23.44
CA ILE A 19 -7.37 19.87 23.20
C ILE A 19 -7.66 18.63 22.35
N ALA A 20 -8.08 18.84 21.10
CA ALA A 20 -8.00 17.81 20.05
C ALA A 20 -7.90 18.41 18.63
N LEU A 21 -7.57 19.70 18.51
CA LEU A 21 -7.21 20.34 17.25
C LEU A 21 -5.73 20.72 17.28
N ILE A 22 -4.88 19.71 17.48
CA ILE A 22 -3.52 19.73 16.95
C ILE A 22 -3.46 18.49 16.09
N GLY A 23 -3.61 18.70 14.77
CA GLY A 23 -3.34 17.69 13.77
C GLY A 23 -1.88 17.29 13.86
N ASN A 24 -1.60 16.32 14.72
CA ASN A 24 -0.40 15.52 14.64
C ASN A 24 -0.76 14.33 13.76
N LYS A 25 -0.12 14.25 12.60
CA LYS A 25 -0.26 13.12 11.69
C LYS A 25 0.16 11.88 12.47
N ASN A 26 -0.80 11.05 12.87
CA ASN A 26 -0.53 9.86 13.65
C ASN A 26 0.42 8.98 12.87
N ALA A 27 1.65 8.89 13.37
CA ALA A 27 2.55 7.82 13.04
C ALA A 27 1.83 6.51 13.41
N LEU A 28 1.73 5.60 12.44
CA LEU A 28 1.21 4.26 12.61
C LEU A 28 1.80 3.65 13.89
N SER A 29 0.94 3.23 14.82
CA SER A 29 1.38 2.49 16.00
C SER A 29 1.76 1.08 15.56
N GLN A 30 3.07 0.83 15.44
CA GLN A 30 3.63 -0.45 15.01
C GLN A 30 4.11 -1.23 16.24
N THR A 31 3.54 -2.40 16.50
CA THR A 31 4.13 -3.36 17.44
C THR A 31 4.96 -4.38 16.67
N ASN A 32 6.27 -4.33 16.85
CA ASN A 32 7.20 -5.34 16.33
C ASN A 32 7.06 -6.63 17.14
N VAL A 33 6.55 -7.69 16.53
CA VAL A 33 6.57 -9.03 17.13
C VAL A 33 7.71 -9.81 16.49
N THR A 34 8.80 -10.01 17.22
CA THR A 34 9.94 -10.81 16.76
C THR A 34 9.58 -12.29 16.91
N SER A 35 9.19 -12.94 15.82
CA SER A 35 8.97 -14.40 15.81
C SER A 35 10.18 -15.14 15.22
N GLN A 36 10.33 -16.41 15.63
CA GLN A 36 11.47 -17.32 15.52
C GLN A 36 12.02 -17.66 14.11
N LYS A 37 11.83 -16.81 13.09
CA LYS A 37 12.48 -16.90 11.77
C LYS A 37 12.82 -15.49 11.25
N ASN A 38 14.07 -15.05 11.38
CA ASN A 38 14.85 -13.99 10.69
C ASN A 38 14.19 -12.75 10.03
N TYR A 39 12.89 -12.46 10.19
CA TYR A 39 12.23 -11.29 9.60
C TYR A 39 11.17 -10.73 10.56
N SER A 40 10.92 -9.43 10.48
CA SER A 40 9.99 -8.74 11.39
C SER A 40 8.53 -8.92 10.95
N SER A 41 7.63 -9.09 11.91
CA SER A 41 6.18 -9.03 11.68
C SER A 41 5.62 -7.75 12.29
N ILE A 42 5.00 -6.95 11.43
CA ILE A 42 4.33 -5.69 11.79
C ILE A 42 2.84 -5.96 11.77
N VAL A 43 2.21 -5.88 12.94
CA VAL A 43 0.75 -5.92 13.05
C VAL A 43 0.24 -4.49 12.98
N TYR A 44 -0.60 -4.20 12.00
CA TYR A 44 -1.24 -2.90 11.85
C TYR A 44 -2.52 -2.89 12.68
N ASP A 45 -2.62 -1.91 13.58
CA ASP A 45 -3.84 -1.67 14.34
C ASP A 45 -4.88 -1.00 13.42
N ASN A 46 -5.90 -1.77 13.07
CA ASN A 46 -6.97 -1.33 12.18
C ASN A 46 -7.85 -0.21 12.74
N SER A 47 -7.75 0.11 14.03
CA SER A 47 -8.54 1.17 14.70
C SER A 47 -8.19 2.59 14.24
N ASN A 48 -6.98 2.80 13.72
CA ASN A 48 -6.51 4.09 13.20
C ASN A 48 -6.35 4.10 11.67
N LEU A 49 -6.78 3.04 10.99
CA LEU A 49 -6.68 2.91 9.53
C LEU A 49 -7.97 3.38 8.84
N ALA A 50 -7.93 3.41 7.51
CA ALA A 50 -9.04 3.84 6.67
C ALA A 50 -10.34 3.05 6.95
N SER A 51 -11.47 3.58 6.48
CA SER A 51 -12.75 2.87 6.54
C SER A 51 -12.68 1.53 5.81
N ASP A 52 -13.59 0.61 6.13
CA ASP A 52 -13.62 -0.71 5.48
C ASP A 52 -13.76 -0.61 3.96
N ASN A 53 -14.56 0.33 3.45
CA ASN A 53 -14.70 0.58 2.02
C ASN A 53 -13.38 0.98 1.35
N GLU A 54 -12.58 1.82 2.02
CA GLU A 54 -11.27 2.23 1.53
C GLU A 54 -10.27 1.06 1.59
N LYS A 55 -10.27 0.27 2.67
CA LYS A 55 -9.47 -0.96 2.79
C LYS A 55 -9.82 -2.00 1.74
N PHE A 56 -11.10 -2.17 1.41
CA PHE A 56 -11.55 -3.04 0.32
C PHE A 56 -11.01 -2.54 -1.02
N HIS A 57 -11.08 -1.24 -1.30
CA HIS A 57 -10.52 -0.69 -2.52
C HIS A 57 -8.99 -0.92 -2.60
N VAL A 58 -8.23 -0.68 -1.53
CA VAL A 58 -6.79 -1.00 -1.53
C VAL A 58 -6.55 -2.50 -1.77
N THR A 59 -7.42 -3.36 -1.26
CA THR A 59 -7.37 -4.81 -1.47
C THR A 59 -7.64 -5.19 -2.93
N ASP A 60 -8.62 -4.54 -3.59
CA ASP A 60 -8.91 -4.71 -5.01
C ASP A 60 -7.69 -4.34 -5.86
N VAL A 61 -7.11 -3.16 -5.62
CA VAL A 61 -5.89 -2.69 -6.32
C VAL A 61 -4.72 -3.66 -6.12
N PHE A 62 -4.62 -4.30 -4.95
CA PHE A 62 -3.56 -5.26 -4.67
C PHE A 62 -3.67 -6.53 -5.52
N VAL A 63 -4.88 -6.92 -5.93
CA VAL A 63 -5.06 -8.05 -6.86
C VAL A 63 -4.38 -7.74 -8.19
N ASP A 64 -4.60 -6.54 -8.74
CA ASP A 64 -3.96 -6.13 -9.99
C ASP A 64 -2.45 -5.97 -9.86
N TYR A 65 -1.98 -5.45 -8.72
CA TYR A 65 -0.56 -5.44 -8.40
C TYR A 65 0.06 -6.84 -8.47
N MET A 66 -0.61 -7.86 -7.90
CA MET A 66 -0.14 -9.25 -7.94
C MET A 66 -0.13 -9.82 -9.36
N LEU A 67 -1.13 -9.49 -10.17
CA LEU A 67 -1.16 -9.87 -11.58
C LEU A 67 0.02 -9.27 -12.35
N LEU A 68 0.23 -7.96 -12.23
CA LEU A 68 1.36 -7.26 -12.86
C LEU A 68 2.71 -7.85 -12.43
N LYS A 69 2.92 -8.06 -11.13
CA LYS A 69 4.13 -8.68 -10.58
C LYS A 69 4.39 -10.05 -11.22
N ASN A 70 3.35 -10.89 -11.33
CA ASN A 70 3.47 -12.23 -11.90
C ASN A 70 3.69 -12.20 -13.43
N SER A 71 3.13 -11.23 -14.14
CA SER A 71 3.37 -11.04 -15.57
C SER A 71 4.82 -10.64 -15.84
N LEU A 72 5.37 -9.74 -15.01
CA LEU A 72 6.77 -9.33 -15.07
C LEU A 72 7.73 -10.48 -14.76
N SER A 73 7.41 -11.32 -13.76
CA SER A 73 8.26 -12.48 -13.45
C SER A 73 8.33 -13.49 -14.62
N LYS A 74 7.25 -13.57 -15.41
CA LYS A 74 7.16 -14.43 -16.59
C LYS A 74 7.67 -13.78 -17.87
N GLY A 75 7.99 -12.48 -17.85
CA GLY A 75 8.36 -11.72 -19.04
C GLY A 75 7.24 -11.61 -20.08
N LYS A 76 5.97 -11.74 -19.68
CA LYS A 76 4.81 -11.70 -20.58
C LYS A 76 4.38 -10.26 -20.84
N MET A 77 4.98 -9.61 -21.83
CA MET A 77 4.80 -8.17 -22.06
C MET A 77 3.36 -7.76 -22.37
N ASP A 78 2.59 -8.58 -23.09
CA ASP A 78 1.17 -8.30 -23.36
C ASP A 78 0.37 -8.25 -22.05
N ASP A 79 0.61 -9.22 -21.15
CA ASP A 79 -0.03 -9.26 -19.83
C ASP A 79 0.43 -8.09 -18.95
N VAL A 80 1.71 -7.69 -19.04
CA VAL A 80 2.26 -6.54 -18.30
C VAL A 80 1.58 -5.23 -18.72
N ILE A 81 1.44 -5.00 -20.02
CA ILE A 81 0.78 -3.81 -20.57
C ILE A 81 -0.70 -3.77 -20.13
N LEU A 82 -1.39 -4.90 -20.28
CA LEU A 82 -2.79 -5.03 -19.89
C LEU A 82 -2.99 -4.77 -18.39
N THR A 83 -2.28 -5.51 -17.54
CA THR A 83 -2.43 -5.44 -16.08
C THR A 83 -2.00 -4.10 -15.51
N THR A 84 -0.97 -3.45 -16.07
CA THR A 84 -0.61 -2.08 -15.67
C THR A 84 -1.74 -1.10 -15.98
N THR A 85 -2.34 -1.21 -17.17
CA THR A 85 -3.47 -0.36 -17.56
C THR A 85 -4.67 -0.58 -16.64
N THR A 86 -5.03 -1.84 -16.40
CA THR A 86 -6.14 -2.21 -15.50
C THR A 86 -5.92 -1.70 -14.08
N MET A 87 -4.73 -1.90 -13.50
CA MET A 87 -4.41 -1.43 -12.16
C MET A 87 -4.61 0.08 -12.03
N ILE A 88 -4.18 0.85 -13.04
CA ILE A 88 -4.30 2.31 -13.04
C ILE A 88 -5.78 2.72 -13.16
N ASP A 89 -6.57 2.00 -13.95
CA ASP A 89 -7.99 2.27 -14.12
C ASP A 89 -8.78 1.94 -12.84
N VAL A 90 -8.44 0.86 -12.13
CA VAL A 90 -9.01 0.53 -10.82
C VAL A 90 -8.66 1.60 -9.79
N ILE A 91 -7.41 2.08 -9.77
CA ILE A 91 -7.01 3.15 -8.85
C ILE A 91 -7.71 4.48 -9.18
N ALA A 92 -8.03 4.72 -10.45
CA ALA A 92 -8.77 5.90 -10.89
C ALA A 92 -10.29 5.77 -10.69
N ASP A 93 -10.80 4.58 -10.35
CA ASP A 93 -12.23 4.37 -10.10
C ASP A 93 -12.63 5.02 -8.77
N TYR A 94 -13.37 6.13 -8.88
CA TYR A 94 -13.82 6.91 -7.75
C TYR A 94 -15.08 6.30 -7.14
N ARG A 95 -14.97 5.78 -5.91
CA ARG A 95 -16.15 5.31 -5.17
C ARG A 95 -16.73 6.44 -4.33
N GLN A 96 -18.03 6.69 -4.48
CA GLN A 96 -18.80 7.75 -3.80
C GLN A 96 -18.70 7.72 -2.26
N TYR A 97 -18.21 6.60 -1.69
CA TYR A 97 -18.13 6.34 -0.25
C TYR A 97 -16.74 6.55 0.36
N MET A 98 -15.80 7.14 -0.39
CA MET A 98 -14.44 7.43 0.09
C MET A 98 -14.38 8.79 0.81
N SER A 99 -13.55 8.89 1.85
CA SER A 99 -13.35 10.14 2.58
C SER A 99 -12.64 11.20 1.73
N PRO A 100 -12.85 12.51 1.97
CA PRO A 100 -12.19 13.57 1.21
C PRO A 100 -10.66 13.50 1.24
N ASP A 101 -10.08 13.09 2.38
CA ASP A 101 -8.63 12.95 2.52
C ASP A 101 -8.10 11.77 1.69
N TYR A 102 -8.79 10.62 1.74
CA TYR A 102 -8.48 9.48 0.88
C TYR A 102 -8.55 9.86 -0.61
N LEU A 103 -9.61 10.56 -1.02
CA LEU A 103 -9.80 11.00 -2.40
C LEU A 103 -8.68 11.94 -2.87
N LYS A 104 -8.20 12.83 -1.99
CA LYS A 104 -7.11 13.76 -2.31
C LYS A 104 -5.81 13.02 -2.59
N ASP A 105 -5.47 12.05 -1.74
CA ASP A 105 -4.24 11.27 -1.85
C ASP A 105 -4.33 10.23 -2.97
N GLN A 106 -5.49 9.58 -3.15
CA GLN A 106 -5.81 8.76 -4.32
C GLN A 106 -5.61 9.58 -5.59
N LYS A 107 -6.16 10.80 -5.69
CA LYS A 107 -5.98 11.66 -6.87
C LYS A 107 -4.51 12.03 -7.11
N LYS A 108 -3.71 12.20 -6.04
CA LYS A 108 -2.27 12.39 -6.19
C LYS A 108 -1.62 11.14 -6.79
N PHE A 109 -1.92 9.98 -6.21
CA PHE A 109 -1.43 8.69 -6.67
C PHE A 109 -1.86 8.41 -8.12
N SER A 110 -3.14 8.60 -8.48
CA SER A 110 -3.66 8.46 -9.85
C SER A 110 -2.93 9.34 -10.88
N ARG A 111 -2.46 10.53 -10.51
CA ARG A 111 -1.67 11.39 -11.43
C ARG A 111 -0.27 10.83 -11.68
N GLU A 112 0.39 10.35 -10.62
CA GLU A 112 1.70 9.70 -10.73
C GLU A 112 1.58 8.43 -11.60
N LEU A 113 0.50 7.68 -11.39
CA LEU A 113 0.15 6.52 -12.18
C LEU A 113 -0.19 6.85 -13.63
N ALA A 114 -0.93 7.91 -13.92
CA ALA A 114 -1.20 8.34 -15.29
C ALA A 114 0.09 8.67 -16.04
N ALA A 115 1.07 9.29 -15.37
CA ALA A 115 2.40 9.53 -15.96
C ALA A 115 3.17 8.23 -16.22
N LEU A 116 2.97 7.18 -15.41
CA LEU A 116 3.49 5.84 -15.67
C LEU A 116 2.73 5.16 -16.82
N LYS A 117 1.39 5.26 -16.89
CA LYS A 117 0.55 4.74 -17.99
C LYS A 117 0.99 5.27 -19.34
N ALA A 118 1.29 6.56 -19.43
CA ALA A 118 1.78 7.19 -20.66
C ALA A 118 3.11 6.61 -21.15
N LYS A 119 3.92 6.02 -20.25
CA LYS A 119 5.16 5.33 -20.62
C LYS A 119 4.90 3.89 -21.07
N VAL A 120 3.78 3.29 -20.69
CA VAL A 120 3.39 1.93 -21.09
C VAL A 120 2.84 1.98 -22.51
N ASN A 121 3.68 1.64 -23.48
CA ASN A 121 3.31 1.50 -24.88
C ASN A 121 3.70 0.09 -25.38
N PRO A 122 3.14 -0.39 -26.51
CA PRO A 122 3.46 -1.72 -27.04
C PRO A 122 4.93 -1.97 -27.37
N SER A 123 5.75 -0.91 -27.46
CA SER A 123 7.18 -0.99 -27.78
C SER A 123 8.10 -0.94 -26.56
N ILE A 124 7.58 -0.87 -25.33
CA ILE A 124 8.43 -0.89 -24.14
C ILE A 124 9.16 -2.23 -24.01
N THR A 125 10.40 -2.15 -23.55
CA THR A 125 11.18 -3.32 -23.17
C THR A 125 10.77 -3.84 -21.79
N LEU A 126 11.09 -5.12 -21.51
CA LEU A 126 10.87 -5.71 -20.19
C LEU A 126 11.63 -4.95 -19.09
N ASP A 127 12.83 -4.45 -19.39
CA ASP A 127 13.62 -3.66 -18.45
C ASP A 127 12.98 -2.31 -18.13
N GLU A 128 12.41 -1.63 -19.13
CA GLU A 128 11.63 -0.40 -18.90
C GLU A 128 10.38 -0.69 -18.07
N ALA A 129 9.68 -1.78 -18.35
CA ALA A 129 8.52 -2.20 -17.56
C ALA A 129 8.88 -2.50 -16.10
N ARG A 130 10.03 -3.12 -15.84
CA ARG A 130 10.54 -3.37 -14.47
C ARG A 130 10.89 -2.08 -13.72
N LYS A 131 11.43 -1.08 -14.41
CA LYS A 131 11.67 0.26 -13.82
C LYS A 131 10.37 0.98 -13.49
N ILE A 132 9.38 0.88 -14.37
CA ILE A 132 8.02 1.39 -14.12
C ILE A 132 7.42 0.70 -12.90
N PHE A 133 7.51 -0.63 -12.84
CA PHE A 133 7.04 -1.41 -11.71
C PHE A 133 7.72 -1.00 -10.40
N SER A 134 9.02 -0.74 -10.38
CA SER A 134 9.68 -0.32 -9.14
C SER A 134 9.12 1.00 -8.60
N SER A 135 8.90 1.98 -9.49
CA SER A 135 8.28 3.26 -9.11
C SER A 135 6.87 3.05 -8.57
N LEU A 136 6.09 2.19 -9.24
CA LEU A 136 4.74 1.83 -8.85
C LEU A 136 4.70 1.13 -7.49
N ASN A 137 5.62 0.18 -7.28
CA ASN A 137 5.73 -0.59 -6.05
C ASN A 137 5.95 0.31 -4.84
N ASP A 138 6.84 1.30 -4.95
CA ASP A 138 7.18 2.19 -3.85
C ASP A 138 5.97 3.02 -3.42
N HIS A 139 5.30 3.64 -4.39
CA HIS A 139 4.09 4.40 -4.11
C HIS A 139 2.98 3.52 -3.54
N PHE A 140 2.81 2.30 -4.06
CA PHE A 140 1.78 1.41 -3.59
C PHE A 140 2.06 0.83 -2.19
N MET A 141 3.34 0.62 -1.84
CA MET A 141 3.75 0.28 -0.48
C MET A 141 3.40 1.40 0.50
N GLU A 142 3.66 2.66 0.15
CA GLU A 142 3.27 3.82 0.97
C GLU A 142 1.75 3.93 1.11
N TYR A 143 1.03 3.67 0.02
CA TYR A 143 -0.42 3.67 -0.02
C TYR A 143 -1.02 2.61 0.94
N ILE A 144 -0.54 1.37 0.86
CA ILE A 144 -0.97 0.27 1.75
C ILE A 144 -0.65 0.58 3.22
N LYS A 145 0.53 1.15 3.50
CA LYS A 145 0.90 1.54 4.87
C LYS A 145 -0.04 2.62 5.43
N SER A 146 -0.47 3.55 4.59
CA SER A 146 -1.30 4.69 5.00
C SER A 146 -2.77 4.32 5.23
N TYR A 147 -3.34 3.47 4.38
CA TYR A 147 -4.76 3.14 4.43
C TYR A 147 -5.08 1.76 4.99
N GLY A 148 -4.11 0.85 4.97
CA GLY A 148 -4.29 -0.54 5.34
C GLY A 148 -5.03 -1.36 4.27
N MET A 149 -5.26 -2.62 4.59
CA MET A 149 -5.99 -3.58 3.76
C MET A 149 -7.01 -4.33 4.59
N TYR A 150 -8.01 -4.94 3.94
CA TYR A 150 -9.04 -5.69 4.64
C TYR A 150 -8.57 -7.12 4.90
N ASN A 151 -8.41 -7.50 6.18
CA ASN A 151 -8.08 -8.87 6.65
C ASN A 151 -7.02 -9.59 5.80
N LYS A 152 -5.82 -9.01 5.66
CA LYS A 152 -4.78 -9.51 4.76
C LYS A 152 -3.41 -9.54 5.41
N THR A 153 -2.63 -10.56 5.07
CA THR A 153 -1.20 -10.61 5.38
C THR A 153 -0.40 -10.42 4.10
N ILE A 154 0.50 -9.44 4.11
CA ILE A 154 1.42 -9.14 3.00
C ILE A 154 2.84 -9.46 3.44
N TYR A 155 3.61 -10.11 2.57
CA TYR A 155 5.03 -10.37 2.73
C TYR A 155 5.80 -9.42 1.82
N VAL A 156 6.66 -8.60 2.42
CA VAL A 156 7.64 -7.82 1.68
C VAL A 156 8.85 -8.70 1.45
N LEU A 157 9.08 -9.04 0.19
CA LEU A 157 10.18 -9.85 -0.28
C LEU A 157 11.32 -8.93 -0.74
N GLN A 158 12.55 -9.43 -0.67
CA GLN A 158 13.75 -8.73 -1.10
C GLN A 158 14.69 -9.60 -1.92
N CYS A 159 15.47 -8.94 -2.77
CA CYS A 159 16.57 -9.50 -3.53
C CYS A 159 17.80 -8.63 -3.30
N ASP A 160 18.73 -9.14 -2.48
CA ASP A 160 19.90 -8.39 -2.01
C ASP A 160 20.83 -7.95 -3.16
N ASP A 161 20.80 -8.71 -4.27
CA ASP A 161 21.69 -8.52 -5.41
C ASP A 161 21.14 -7.57 -6.48
N ASN A 162 19.90 -7.09 -6.35
CA ASN A 162 19.28 -6.29 -7.40
C ASN A 162 19.15 -4.81 -7.06
N LYS A 163 20.23 -4.07 -7.35
CA LYS A 163 20.24 -2.60 -7.34
C LYS A 163 19.79 -1.98 -8.68
N ALA A 164 19.66 -2.77 -9.74
CA ALA A 164 19.47 -2.26 -11.10
C ALA A 164 18.13 -1.54 -11.31
N TYR A 165 17.13 -1.87 -10.49
CA TYR A 165 15.78 -1.30 -10.60
C TYR A 165 15.40 -0.41 -9.39
N GLY A 166 16.34 -0.11 -8.49
CA GLY A 166 16.10 0.75 -7.32
C GLY A 166 16.34 0.02 -6.01
N ASN A 167 15.27 -0.51 -5.41
CA ASN A 167 15.28 -0.99 -4.03
C ASN A 167 15.13 -2.52 -3.88
N GLY A 168 14.87 -3.28 -4.96
CA GLY A 168 14.92 -4.75 -4.94
C GLY A 168 13.88 -5.39 -4.01
N PHE A 169 12.82 -4.67 -3.65
CA PHE A 169 11.73 -5.13 -2.78
C PHE A 169 10.42 -5.25 -3.57
N TRP A 170 9.58 -6.22 -3.22
CA TRP A 170 8.22 -6.31 -3.75
C TRP A 170 7.29 -6.99 -2.73
N MET A 171 5.99 -6.93 -2.96
CA MET A 171 4.98 -7.51 -2.09
C MET A 171 4.43 -8.82 -2.66
N SER A 172 4.00 -9.71 -1.76
CA SER A 172 3.22 -10.90 -2.11
C SER A 172 2.27 -11.24 -0.97
N ASP A 173 1.14 -11.86 -1.26
CA ASP A 173 0.30 -12.53 -0.26
C ASP A 173 0.66 -14.01 -0.07
N ILE A 174 1.64 -14.52 -0.84
CA ILE A 174 2.16 -15.86 -0.70
C ILE A 174 3.47 -15.81 0.08
N LYS A 175 3.52 -16.56 1.18
CA LYS A 175 4.76 -16.76 1.94
C LYS A 175 5.78 -17.50 1.07
N ASN A 176 7.00 -16.98 0.98
CA ASN A 176 8.09 -17.52 0.15
C ASN A 176 7.76 -17.56 -1.36
N ASP A 177 7.09 -16.52 -1.87
CA ASP A 177 6.84 -16.37 -3.30
C ASP A 177 8.14 -16.18 -4.09
N LYS A 178 8.48 -17.16 -4.93
CA LYS A 178 9.70 -17.16 -5.75
C LYS A 178 9.60 -16.33 -7.02
N ARG A 179 8.41 -15.82 -7.36
CA ARG A 179 8.18 -15.02 -8.57
C ARG A 179 8.67 -13.60 -8.33
N ASN A 180 9.90 -13.35 -8.77
CA ASN A 180 10.56 -12.05 -8.68
C ASN A 180 10.23 -11.22 -9.95
N PRO A 181 9.57 -10.05 -9.81
CA PRO A 181 9.20 -9.23 -10.96
C PRO A 181 10.42 -8.62 -11.69
N TYR A 182 11.55 -8.50 -11.01
CA TYR A 182 12.75 -7.86 -11.53
C TYR A 182 13.71 -8.80 -12.25
N THR A 183 13.81 -10.05 -11.81
CA THR A 183 14.78 -11.03 -12.33
C THR A 183 14.12 -12.28 -12.93
N GLY A 184 12.81 -12.46 -12.72
CA GLY A 184 12.03 -13.56 -13.29
C GLY A 184 11.82 -14.75 -12.34
N GLU A 185 11.12 -15.78 -12.81
CA GLU A 185 10.73 -16.96 -12.00
C GLU A 185 11.91 -17.84 -11.57
N ASN A 186 13.07 -17.77 -12.26
CA ASN A 186 14.24 -18.60 -11.98
C ASN A 186 15.35 -17.85 -11.21
N SER A 187 14.94 -16.89 -10.38
CA SER A 187 15.89 -16.14 -9.55
C SER A 187 16.48 -17.04 -8.45
N GLY A 188 17.74 -16.84 -8.11
CA GLY A 188 18.38 -17.61 -7.04
C GLY A 188 17.76 -17.35 -5.66
N PRO A 189 18.04 -18.21 -4.67
CA PRO A 189 17.44 -18.17 -3.33
C PRO A 189 17.62 -16.86 -2.56
N GLU A 190 18.65 -16.09 -2.89
CA GLU A 190 18.92 -14.75 -2.39
C GLU A 190 17.89 -13.70 -2.84
N CYS A 191 17.07 -14.03 -3.84
CA CYS A 191 16.15 -13.11 -4.50
C CYS A 191 14.66 -13.39 -4.25
N TYR A 192 14.34 -13.95 -3.08
CA TYR A 192 12.99 -14.04 -2.53
C TYR A 192 12.97 -14.17 -0.99
N LYS A 193 13.94 -13.54 -0.31
CA LYS A 193 13.96 -13.51 1.18
C LYS A 193 12.83 -12.62 1.68
N ILE A 194 12.17 -13.04 2.75
CA ILE A 194 11.17 -12.18 3.41
C ILE A 194 11.92 -11.16 4.27
N LYS A 195 11.70 -9.88 4.00
CA LYS A 195 12.21 -8.76 4.80
C LYS A 195 11.34 -8.50 6.01
N GLU A 196 10.03 -8.40 5.76
CA GLU A 196 9.02 -8.14 6.78
C GLU A 196 7.66 -8.68 6.33
N SER A 197 6.74 -8.88 7.28
CA SER A 197 5.34 -9.16 6.99
C SER A 197 4.43 -8.11 7.61
N TRP A 198 3.43 -7.66 6.87
CA TRP A 198 2.39 -6.73 7.33
C TRP A 198 1.10 -7.50 7.55
N ILE A 199 0.56 -7.44 8.75
CA ILE A 199 -0.66 -8.14 9.13
C ILE A 199 -1.73 -7.09 9.40
N PHE A 200 -2.72 -7.03 8.51
CA PHE A 200 -3.92 -6.19 8.63
C PHE A 200 -5.07 -7.06 9.13
N LYS A 201 -5.66 -6.72 10.27
CA LYS A 201 -6.70 -7.52 10.95
C LYS A 201 -8.09 -6.93 10.78
#